data_AF-A0A9E5DEP3-F1
#
_entry.id   AF-A0A9E5DEP3-F1
#
_cell.length_a   1.000
_cell.length_b   1.000
_cell.length_c   1.000
_cell.angle_alpha   90.00
_cell.angle_beta   90.00
_cell.angle_gamma   90.00
#
_symmetry.space_group_name_H-M   'P 1'
#
loop_
_entity.id
_entity.type
_entity.pdbx_description
1 polymer ?
#
loop_
_entity_poly.entity_id
_entity_poly.type
_entity_poly.pdbx_seq_one_letter_code
_entity_poly.pdbx_strand_id
1 'polypeptide(L)'
;MHKKYSEDLKKAISTTLAIIIAVIIIIAIVAGVAVVLSSHKPSPVTTTITSTVSTFTTVTTTVSSTVTTTTSSSTTSVTKATVTISPPNTSQLVDVYWTETPDALDPATGFSVVDGPLYAAVYQELVEFNGSSITSIVPVIAQNYSTSNYENWTFYIRQGVHFADGVQVNAS
;
A
#
# COMPACT_ATOMS: atom_id res chain seq x y z
N MET A 1 66.87 -45.67 0.55
CA MET A 1 66.23 -44.44 1.08
C MET A 1 65.84 -43.41 0.01
N HIS A 2 66.55 -43.26 -1.11
CA HIS A 2 66.31 -42.17 -2.08
C HIS A 2 64.97 -42.20 -2.86
N LYS A 3 64.34 -43.36 -3.10
CA LYS A 3 63.09 -43.42 -3.89
C LYS A 3 61.85 -42.91 -3.15
N LYS A 4 61.79 -43.08 -1.82
CA LYS A 4 60.61 -42.69 -1.01
C LYS A 4 60.46 -41.16 -0.96
N TYR A 5 61.57 -40.43 -0.81
CA TYR A 5 61.58 -38.96 -0.83
C TYR A 5 61.11 -38.36 -2.17
N SER A 6 61.32 -39.04 -3.30
CA SER A 6 60.90 -38.53 -4.60
C SER A 6 59.38 -38.59 -4.78
N GLU A 7 58.74 -39.66 -4.29
CA GLU A 7 57.29 -39.84 -4.41
C GLU A 7 56.53 -38.96 -3.41
N ASP A 8 57.03 -38.81 -2.19
CA ASP A 8 56.46 -37.89 -1.20
C ASP A 8 56.56 -36.42 -1.67
N LEU A 9 57.65 -36.05 -2.34
CA LEU A 9 57.83 -34.70 -2.90
C LEU A 9 56.87 -34.41 -4.06
N LYS A 10 56.67 -35.36 -4.98
CA LYS A 10 55.70 -35.21 -6.09
C LYS A 10 54.26 -35.09 -5.57
N LYS A 11 53.91 -35.87 -4.54
CA LYS A 11 52.58 -35.85 -3.91
C LYS A 11 52.33 -34.53 -3.16
N ALA A 12 53.34 -33.99 -2.49
CA ALA A 12 53.25 -32.67 -1.84
C ALA A 12 53.08 -31.53 -2.85
N ILE A 13 53.84 -31.55 -3.96
CA ILE A 13 53.72 -30.53 -5.02
C ILE A 13 52.34 -30.57 -5.69
N SER A 14 51.80 -31.77 -5.94
CA SER A 14 50.45 -31.94 -6.50
C SER A 14 49.35 -31.43 -5.56
N THR A 15 49.50 -31.64 -4.25
CA THR A 15 48.52 -31.19 -3.25
C THR A 15 48.54 -29.66 -3.11
N THR A 16 49.74 -29.05 -3.07
CA THR A 16 49.90 -27.59 -3.02
C THR A 16 49.38 -26.92 -4.30
N LEU A 17 49.63 -27.51 -5.47
CA LEU A 17 49.11 -26.99 -6.74
C LEU A 17 47.57 -27.06 -6.80
N ALA A 18 46.96 -28.15 -6.32
CA ALA A 18 45.51 -28.28 -6.24
C ALA A 18 44.87 -27.25 -5.29
N ILE A 19 45.51 -26.99 -4.14
CA ILE A 19 45.06 -25.96 -3.19
C ILE A 19 45.16 -24.55 -3.80
N ILE A 20 46.26 -24.23 -4.50
CA ILE A 20 46.43 -22.93 -5.17
C ILE A 20 45.35 -22.73 -6.25
N ILE A 21 45.08 -23.75 -7.07
CA ILE A 21 44.03 -23.68 -8.09
C ILE A 21 42.65 -23.48 -7.45
N ALA A 22 42.33 -24.21 -6.38
CA ALA A 22 41.06 -24.06 -5.66
C ALA A 22 40.90 -22.63 -5.07
N VAL A 23 41.96 -22.08 -4.48
CA VAL A 23 41.94 -20.71 -3.93
C VAL A 23 41.76 -19.66 -5.04
N ILE A 24 42.43 -19.82 -6.19
CA ILE A 24 42.28 -18.91 -7.33
C ILE A 24 40.84 -18.96 -7.88
N ILE A 25 40.24 -20.15 -7.97
CA ILE A 25 38.84 -20.30 -8.42
C ILE A 25 37.87 -19.62 -7.45
N ILE A 26 38.07 -19.79 -6.13
CA ILE A 26 37.22 -19.15 -5.12
C ILE A 26 37.35 -17.62 -5.19
N ILE A 27 38.57 -17.09 -5.34
CA ILE A 27 38.80 -15.64 -5.48
C ILE A 27 38.15 -15.12 -6.77
N ALA A 28 38.21 -15.86 -7.88
CA ALA A 28 37.57 -15.49 -9.14
C ALA A 28 36.04 -15.49 -9.03
N ILE A 29 35.43 -16.43 -8.30
CA ILE A 29 33.99 -16.47 -8.05
C ILE A 29 33.56 -15.28 -7.18
N VAL A 30 34.29 -14.99 -6.10
CA VAL A 30 33.97 -13.85 -5.20
C VAL A 30 34.14 -12.52 -5.94
N ALA A 31 35.18 -12.36 -6.76
CA ALA A 31 35.37 -11.18 -7.60
C ALA A 31 34.26 -11.05 -8.65
N GLY A 32 33.83 -12.16 -9.26
CA GLY A 32 32.72 -12.19 -10.21
C GLY A 32 31.39 -11.75 -9.60
N VAL A 33 31.07 -12.23 -8.38
CA VAL A 33 29.86 -11.83 -7.65
C VAL A 33 29.91 -10.35 -7.24
N ALA A 34 31.06 -9.85 -6.80
CA ALA A 34 31.23 -8.42 -6.47
C ALA A 34 31.10 -7.50 -7.69
N VAL A 35 31.57 -7.93 -8.87
CA VAL A 35 31.41 -7.19 -10.14
C VAL A 35 29.96 -7.21 -10.63
N VAL A 36 29.23 -8.34 -10.48
CA VAL A 36 27.80 -8.41 -10.82
C VAL A 36 26.95 -7.51 -9.90
N LEU A 37 27.24 -7.49 -8.59
CA LEU A 37 26.57 -6.59 -7.64
C LEU A 37 26.94 -5.11 -7.85
N SER A 38 28.17 -4.80 -8.31
CA SER A 38 28.63 -3.42 -8.53
C SER A 38 28.33 -2.88 -9.95
N SER A 39 27.94 -3.73 -10.91
CA SER A 39 27.63 -3.31 -12.30
C SER A 39 26.14 -3.00 -12.53
N HIS A 40 25.27 -3.18 -11.54
CA HIS A 40 23.89 -2.69 -11.62
C HIS A 40 23.82 -1.22 -11.22
N LYS A 41 24.44 -0.35 -12.04
CA LYS A 41 24.14 1.07 -12.01
C LYS A 41 22.67 1.21 -12.45
N PRO A 42 21.74 1.71 -11.62
CA PRO A 42 20.39 1.95 -12.07
C PRO A 42 20.46 3.01 -13.17
N SER A 43 20.13 2.62 -14.40
CA SER A 43 19.81 3.61 -15.44
C SER A 43 18.62 4.43 -14.93
N PRO A 44 18.65 5.77 -15.00
CA PRO A 44 17.44 6.55 -14.78
C PRO A 44 16.46 6.21 -15.90
N VAL A 45 15.44 5.42 -15.57
CA VAL A 45 14.30 5.19 -16.46
C VAL A 45 13.46 6.46 -16.40
N THR A 46 13.54 7.26 -17.46
CA THR A 46 12.61 8.37 -17.67
C THR A 46 11.28 7.78 -18.14
N THR A 47 10.38 7.52 -17.19
CA THR A 47 8.99 7.17 -17.49
C THR A 47 8.25 8.46 -17.87
N THR A 48 8.01 8.66 -19.17
CA THR A 48 7.11 9.71 -19.65
C THR A 48 5.67 9.29 -19.36
N ILE A 49 5.10 9.84 -18.30
CA ILE A 49 3.66 9.73 -17.99
C ILE A 49 2.92 10.82 -18.78
N THR A 50 2.16 10.43 -19.79
CA THR A 50 1.21 11.31 -20.48
C THR A 50 -0.07 11.39 -19.64
N SER A 51 -0.13 12.37 -18.75
CA SER A 51 -1.36 12.67 -17.99
C SER A 51 -2.32 13.46 -18.86
N THR A 52 -3.38 12.81 -19.33
CA THR A 52 -4.53 13.51 -19.92
C THR A 52 -5.27 14.25 -18.81
N VAL A 53 -5.12 15.57 -18.75
CA VAL A 53 -5.84 16.44 -17.82
C VAL A 53 -7.32 16.48 -18.24
N SER A 54 -8.18 15.80 -17.50
CA SER A 54 -9.62 16.07 -17.52
C SER A 54 -9.91 17.27 -16.63
N THR A 55 -10.37 18.37 -17.23
CA THR A 55 -10.84 19.57 -16.54
C THR A 55 -12.16 19.28 -15.84
N PHE A 56 -12.11 19.09 -14.52
CA PHE A 56 -13.28 19.17 -13.65
C PHE A 56 -13.44 20.61 -13.13
N THR A 57 -14.59 21.22 -13.43
CA THR A 57 -14.95 22.56 -12.95
C THR A 57 -15.47 22.44 -11.51
N THR A 58 -14.64 22.74 -10.52
CA THR A 58 -15.05 22.74 -9.11
C THR A 58 -15.68 24.08 -8.75
N VAL A 59 -16.94 24.06 -8.32
CA VAL A 59 -17.64 25.22 -7.75
C VAL A 59 -17.18 25.39 -6.30
N THR A 60 -16.36 26.41 -6.04
CA THR A 60 -15.91 26.79 -4.69
C THR A 60 -17.04 27.51 -3.96
N THR A 61 -17.60 26.88 -2.92
CA THR A 61 -18.49 27.56 -1.98
C THR A 61 -17.70 27.87 -0.71
N THR A 62 -17.27 29.11 -0.57
CA THR A 62 -16.55 29.61 0.62
C THR A 62 -17.55 29.83 1.74
N VAL A 63 -17.49 29.05 2.82
CA VAL A 63 -18.27 29.30 4.04
C VAL A 63 -17.34 29.83 5.11
N SER A 64 -17.48 31.12 5.40
CA SER A 64 -16.79 31.84 6.47
C SER A 64 -17.66 31.78 7.74
N SER A 65 -17.15 31.19 8.82
CA SER A 65 -17.88 31.09 10.08
C SER A 65 -17.18 31.89 11.18
N THR A 66 -17.73 33.07 11.44
CA THR A 66 -17.48 33.91 12.60
C THR A 66 -18.15 33.28 13.83
N VAL A 67 -17.39 33.06 14.90
CA VAL A 67 -17.91 32.56 16.19
C VAL A 67 -18.54 33.73 16.94
N THR A 68 -19.83 33.64 17.29
CA THR A 68 -20.46 34.52 18.27
C THR A 68 -21.30 33.67 19.21
N THR A 69 -20.93 33.71 20.48
CA THR A 69 -21.50 32.93 21.57
C THR A 69 -22.72 33.66 22.12
N THR A 70 -23.92 33.14 21.90
CA THR A 70 -25.13 33.56 22.63
C THR A 70 -25.91 32.33 23.09
N THR A 71 -25.93 32.17 24.41
CA THR A 71 -26.69 31.17 25.16
C THR A 71 -28.18 31.47 25.04
N SER A 72 -28.94 30.62 24.36
CA SER A 72 -30.40 30.56 24.50
C SER A 72 -30.93 29.18 24.14
N SER A 73 -31.63 28.60 25.11
CA SER A 73 -32.33 27.33 25.06
C SER A 73 -33.33 27.31 23.90
N SER A 74 -33.05 26.52 22.87
CA SER A 74 -33.99 26.24 21.78
C SER A 74 -34.02 24.74 21.51
N THR A 75 -35.23 24.20 21.51
CA THR A 75 -35.53 22.80 21.16
C THR A 75 -34.96 22.48 19.78
N THR A 76 -33.95 21.62 19.75
CA THR A 76 -33.25 21.19 18.53
C THR A 76 -34.16 20.29 17.69
N SER A 77 -34.84 20.87 16.70
CA SER A 77 -35.35 20.12 15.57
C SER A 77 -34.15 19.58 14.79
N VAL A 78 -33.85 18.29 14.95
CA VAL A 78 -32.83 17.59 14.17
C VAL A 78 -33.35 17.48 12.74
N THR A 79 -33.01 18.44 11.90
CA THR A 79 -33.20 18.31 10.45
C THR A 79 -32.23 17.23 9.98
N LYS A 80 -32.74 16.01 9.83
CA LYS A 80 -32.01 14.88 9.25
C LYS A 80 -31.60 15.27 7.82
N ALA A 81 -30.34 15.64 7.63
CA ALA A 81 -29.78 15.85 6.31
C ALA A 81 -29.76 14.49 5.60
N THR A 82 -30.66 14.31 4.63
CA THR A 82 -30.65 13.13 3.77
C THR A 82 -29.50 13.29 2.78
N VAL A 83 -28.43 12.53 2.97
CA VAL A 83 -27.37 12.38 1.97
C VAL A 83 -27.88 11.39 0.93
N THR A 84 -28.21 11.88 -0.26
CA THR A 84 -28.58 11.02 -1.40
C THR A 84 -27.31 10.58 -2.08
N ILE A 85 -26.95 9.30 -1.93
CA ILE A 85 -25.87 8.66 -2.68
C ILE A 85 -26.49 8.09 -3.95
N SER A 86 -26.30 8.76 -5.08
CA SER A 86 -26.73 8.31 -6.40
C SER A 86 -25.61 8.49 -7.41
N PRO A 87 -25.51 7.62 -8.43
CA PRO A 87 -24.54 7.82 -9.50
C PRO A 87 -24.79 9.17 -10.21
N PRO A 88 -23.75 9.86 -10.69
CA PRO A 88 -23.89 11.13 -11.40
C PRO A 88 -24.76 11.03 -12.66
N ASN A 89 -24.81 9.85 -13.28
CA ASN A 89 -25.60 9.55 -14.47
C ASN A 89 -26.23 8.15 -14.35
N THR A 90 -27.56 8.08 -14.25
CA THR A 90 -28.31 6.83 -14.12
C THR A 90 -28.58 6.13 -15.46
N SER A 91 -28.30 6.78 -16.59
CA SER A 91 -28.46 6.22 -17.94
C SER A 91 -27.18 5.60 -18.50
N GLN A 92 -26.09 5.57 -17.72
CA GLN A 92 -24.80 5.03 -18.11
C GLN A 92 -24.41 3.88 -17.20
N LEU A 93 -24.04 2.75 -17.79
CA LEU A 93 -23.33 1.68 -17.09
C LEU A 93 -21.84 1.80 -17.41
N VAL A 94 -21.01 1.70 -16.37
CA VAL A 94 -19.55 1.63 -16.51
C VAL A 94 -19.16 0.18 -16.27
N ASP A 95 -18.57 -0.45 -17.28
CA ASP A 95 -17.97 -1.77 -17.16
C ASP A 95 -16.47 -1.62 -16.91
N VAL A 96 -15.98 -2.28 -15.86
CA VAL A 96 -14.56 -2.32 -15.49
C VAL A 96 -14.17 -3.80 -15.50
N TYR A 97 -13.49 -4.21 -16.56
CA TYR A 97 -13.05 -5.60 -16.70
C TYR A 97 -11.63 -5.79 -16.16
N TRP A 98 -11.40 -6.98 -15.62
CA TRP A 98 -10.08 -7.51 -15.28
C TRP A 98 -9.85 -8.82 -16.04
N THR A 99 -8.58 -9.15 -16.30
CA THR A 99 -8.22 -10.37 -17.03
C THR A 99 -8.13 -11.61 -16.14
N GLU A 100 -8.26 -11.45 -14.82
CA GLU A 100 -8.08 -12.50 -13.83
C GLU A 100 -9.26 -12.47 -12.84
N THR A 101 -9.60 -13.63 -12.31
CA THR A 101 -10.63 -13.76 -11.27
C THR A 101 -10.04 -13.47 -9.89
N PRO A 102 -10.79 -12.84 -8.97
CA PRO A 102 -10.42 -12.77 -7.56
C PRO A 102 -10.12 -14.15 -6.98
N ASP A 103 -9.11 -14.24 -6.11
CA ASP A 103 -8.74 -15.49 -5.45
C ASP A 103 -9.36 -15.62 -4.04
N ALA A 104 -9.76 -14.49 -3.42
CA ALA A 104 -10.52 -14.44 -2.19
C ALA A 104 -11.50 -13.25 -2.18
N LEU A 105 -12.55 -13.36 -1.36
CA LEU A 105 -13.49 -12.26 -1.06
C LEU A 105 -13.52 -11.91 0.43
N ASP A 106 -12.60 -12.46 1.21
CA ASP A 106 -12.42 -12.14 2.61
C ASP A 106 -11.25 -11.13 2.72
N PRO A 107 -11.50 -9.87 3.12
CA PRO A 107 -10.45 -8.86 3.28
C PRO A 107 -9.31 -9.27 4.22
N ALA A 108 -9.52 -10.25 5.11
CA ALA A 108 -8.46 -10.75 5.99
C ALA A 108 -7.47 -11.70 5.29
N THR A 109 -7.83 -12.23 4.12
CA THR A 109 -7.05 -13.27 3.42
C THR A 109 -6.79 -13.02 1.94
N GLY A 110 -7.51 -12.09 1.29
CA GLY A 110 -7.24 -11.71 -0.09
C GLY A 110 -6.11 -10.70 -0.21
N PHE A 111 -5.01 -11.12 -0.84
CA PHE A 111 -3.82 -10.30 -1.05
C PHE A 111 -3.54 -10.07 -2.53
N SER A 112 -4.40 -10.56 -3.43
CA SER A 112 -4.22 -10.37 -4.85
C SER A 112 -4.61 -8.95 -5.25
N VAL A 113 -3.88 -8.39 -6.21
CA VAL A 113 -4.13 -7.02 -6.70
C VAL A 113 -5.53 -6.90 -7.30
N VAL A 114 -6.05 -7.98 -7.88
CA VAL A 114 -7.37 -8.02 -8.51
C VAL A 114 -8.53 -7.94 -7.50
N ASP A 115 -8.28 -8.24 -6.21
CA ASP A 115 -9.31 -8.23 -5.17
C ASP A 115 -9.60 -6.81 -4.67
N GLY A 116 -8.60 -5.93 -4.70
CA GLY A 116 -8.66 -4.57 -4.14
C GLY A 116 -9.87 -3.75 -4.62
N PRO A 117 -10.14 -3.68 -5.94
CA PRO A 117 -11.32 -2.97 -6.45
C PRO A 117 -12.65 -3.53 -5.96
N LEU A 118 -12.75 -4.85 -5.71
CA LEU A 118 -13.96 -5.45 -5.13
C LEU A 118 -14.12 -5.01 -3.68
N TYR A 119 -13.05 -5.05 -2.88
CA TYR A 119 -13.09 -4.62 -1.49
C TYR A 119 -13.51 -3.15 -1.36
N ALA A 120 -12.96 -2.27 -2.19
CA ALA A 120 -13.33 -0.86 -2.22
C ALA A 120 -14.80 -0.62 -2.63
N ALA A 121 -15.41 -1.56 -3.37
CA ALA A 121 -16.81 -1.47 -3.79
C ALA A 121 -17.80 -1.96 -2.72
N VAL A 122 -17.42 -2.93 -1.88
CA VAL A 122 -18.34 -3.59 -0.94
C VAL A 122 -18.03 -3.33 0.54
N TYR A 123 -16.83 -2.86 0.86
CA TYR A 123 -16.40 -2.51 2.21
C TYR A 123 -15.94 -1.06 2.27
N GLN A 124 -15.84 -0.54 3.50
CA GLN A 124 -15.34 0.80 3.74
C GLN A 124 -14.51 0.82 5.02
N GLU A 125 -13.35 1.47 4.96
CA GLU A 125 -12.37 1.49 6.04
C GLU A 125 -12.67 2.57 7.10
N LEU A 126 -11.94 2.54 8.22
CA LEU A 126 -11.98 3.63 9.22
C LEU A 126 -11.52 4.95 8.63
N VAL A 127 -10.46 4.91 7.82
CA VAL A 127 -9.79 6.05 7.20
C VAL A 127 -9.34 5.64 5.81
N GLU A 128 -9.07 6.60 4.93
CA GLU A 128 -8.55 6.34 3.58
C GLU A 128 -7.57 7.45 3.18
N PHE A 129 -6.78 7.23 2.13
CA PHE A 129 -6.04 8.32 1.50
C PHE A 129 -6.98 9.41 1.00
N ASN A 130 -6.51 10.65 1.08
CA ASN A 130 -7.16 11.73 0.39
C ASN A 130 -7.04 11.47 -1.13
N GLY A 131 -8.15 11.46 -1.87
CA GLY A 131 -8.12 11.18 -3.31
C GLY A 131 -7.21 12.11 -4.14
N SER A 132 -6.82 13.27 -3.59
CA SER A 132 -5.86 14.20 -4.18
C SER A 132 -4.43 14.08 -3.62
N SER A 133 -4.22 13.28 -2.57
CA SER A 133 -2.91 13.10 -1.93
C SER A 133 -2.77 11.75 -1.22
N ILE A 134 -1.78 10.97 -1.67
CA ILE A 134 -1.38 9.70 -1.04
C ILE A 134 -0.61 9.87 0.28
N THR A 135 -0.29 11.11 0.68
CA THR A 135 0.41 11.39 1.95
C THR A 135 -0.52 11.90 3.04
N SER A 136 -1.80 12.09 2.71
CA SER A 136 -2.81 12.60 3.63
C SER A 136 -3.87 11.53 3.85
N ILE A 137 -4.18 11.26 5.12
CA ILE A 137 -5.20 10.30 5.53
C ILE A 137 -6.42 11.08 6.03
N VAL A 138 -7.61 10.69 5.58
CA VAL A 138 -8.88 11.31 5.93
C VAL A 138 -9.84 10.31 6.57
N PRO A 139 -10.69 10.73 7.53
CA PRO A 139 -11.69 9.85 8.12
C PRO A 139 -12.76 9.43 7.10
N VAL A 140 -13.14 8.15 7.12
CA VAL A 140 -14.25 7.61 6.34
C VAL A 140 -15.39 7.17 7.28
N ILE A 141 -15.47 5.90 7.70
CA ILE A 141 -16.47 5.49 8.71
C ILE A 141 -16.08 5.95 10.12
N ALA A 142 -14.80 6.26 10.36
CA ALA A 142 -14.43 7.04 11.52
C ALA A 142 -14.94 8.49 11.36
N GLN A 143 -15.50 9.03 12.43
CA GLN A 143 -15.82 10.44 12.55
C GLN A 143 -14.56 11.28 12.70
N ASN A 144 -13.61 10.79 13.52
CA ASN A 144 -12.28 11.34 13.70
C ASN A 144 -11.38 10.28 14.34
N TYR A 145 -10.08 10.55 14.39
CA TYR A 145 -9.12 9.73 15.09
C TYR A 145 -8.06 10.59 15.76
N SER A 146 -7.39 10.02 16.76
CA SER A 146 -6.28 10.67 17.45
C SER A 146 -5.21 9.66 17.85
N THR A 147 -3.97 10.14 17.92
CA THR A 147 -2.84 9.40 18.47
C THR A 147 -1.93 10.36 19.21
N SER A 148 -1.30 9.88 20.29
CA SER A 148 -0.35 10.65 21.09
C SER A 148 1.09 10.23 20.83
N ASN A 149 1.32 8.96 20.49
CA ASN A 149 2.65 8.37 20.37
C ASN A 149 2.82 7.42 19.17
N TYR A 150 1.88 7.41 18.22
CA TYR A 150 1.85 6.50 17.06
C TYR A 150 1.73 4.99 17.39
N GLU A 151 1.75 4.62 18.66
CA GLU A 151 1.49 3.26 19.15
C GLU A 151 0.04 3.09 19.59
N ASN A 152 -0.56 4.14 20.15
CA ASN A 152 -1.94 4.14 20.63
C ASN A 152 -2.81 5.01 19.70
N TRP A 153 -3.81 4.38 19.11
CA TRP A 153 -4.76 5.02 18.20
C TRP A 153 -6.18 4.91 18.75
N THR A 154 -6.88 6.03 18.80
CA THR A 154 -8.30 6.08 19.17
C THR A 154 -9.11 6.55 17.97
N PHE A 155 -10.06 5.74 17.53
CA PHE A 155 -11.01 6.04 16.46
C PHE A 155 -12.41 6.19 17.03
N TYR A 156 -13.12 7.23 16.62
CA TYR A 156 -14.53 7.42 16.99
C TYR A 156 -15.39 7.03 15.79
N ILE A 157 -16.15 5.95 15.88
CA ILE A 157 -16.97 5.44 14.76
C ILE A 157 -18.23 6.30 14.60
N ARG A 158 -18.58 6.67 13.36
CA ARG A 158 -19.82 7.39 13.05
C ARG A 158 -21.04 6.56 13.47
N GLN A 159 -22.00 7.22 14.10
CA GLN A 159 -23.29 6.60 14.43
C GLN A 159 -24.13 6.42 13.17
N GLY A 160 -24.92 5.34 13.13
CA GLY A 160 -25.84 5.06 12.04
C GLY A 160 -25.20 4.44 10.79
N VAL A 161 -23.94 4.01 10.86
CA VAL A 161 -23.33 3.14 9.84
C VAL A 161 -23.80 1.71 10.06
N HIS A 162 -24.30 1.07 9.00
CA HIS A 162 -24.82 -0.30 9.05
C HIS A 162 -24.22 -1.13 7.93
N PHE A 163 -24.09 -2.42 8.16
CA PHE A 163 -23.84 -3.40 7.11
C PHE A 163 -25.07 -3.54 6.21
N ALA A 164 -24.91 -4.21 5.07
CA ALA A 164 -25.98 -4.42 4.09
C ALA A 164 -27.17 -5.22 4.65
N ASP A 165 -26.95 -6.02 5.70
CA ASP A 165 -27.98 -6.77 6.44
C ASP A 165 -28.71 -5.92 7.49
N GLY A 166 -28.33 -4.65 7.65
CA GLY A 166 -28.90 -3.71 8.61
C GLY A 166 -28.29 -3.80 10.01
N VAL A 167 -27.29 -4.65 10.26
CA VAL A 167 -26.58 -4.68 11.55
C VAL A 167 -25.73 -3.42 11.69
N GLN A 168 -25.81 -2.76 12.85
CA GLN A 168 -25.04 -1.56 13.11
C GLN A 168 -23.54 -1.88 13.30
N VAL A 169 -22.68 -1.14 12.61
CA VAL A 169 -21.23 -1.19 12.79
C VAL A 169 -20.88 -0.65 14.18
N ASN A 170 -20.04 -1.38 14.91
CA ASN A 170 -19.56 -1.02 16.25
C ASN A 170 -18.11 -1.51 16.46
N ALA A 171 -17.56 -1.31 17.66
CA ALA A 171 -16.16 -1.61 17.97
C ALA A 171 -15.93 -2.99 18.64
N SER A 172 -16.92 -3.88 18.56
CA SER A 172 -16.96 -5.15 19.32
C SER A 172 -16.74 -6.37 18.43
#